data_AF-A0A1F5VJF9-F1
#
_entry.id   AF-A0A1F5VJF9-F1
#
_cell.length_a   1.000
_cell.length_b   1.000
_cell.length_c   1.000
_cell.angle_alpha   90.00
_cell.angle_beta   90.00
_cell.angle_gamma   90.00
#
_symmetry.space_group_name_H-M   'P 1'
#
loop_
_entity.id
_entity.type
_entity.pdbx_description
1 polymer ?
#
loop_
_entity_poly.entity_id
_entity_poly.type
_entity_poly.pdbx_seq_one_letter_code
_entity_poly.pdbx_strand_id
1 'polypeptide(L)'
;MKSAVSIYGFMPSIDEWRLKNGKIESLSDALIKVETHVYKGLSGSILLFWDGNRHYAIGVTVGVYITPSEGYVDMAVATRLTDKVIAEIEKKAASFNK
;
A
#
# COMPACT_ATOMS: atom_id res chain seq x y z
N MET A 1 11.47 11.05 -13.52
CA MET A 1 10.05 10.75 -13.20
C MET A 1 9.92 10.62 -11.70
N LYS A 2 8.96 11.30 -11.06
CA LYS A 2 8.67 11.10 -9.63
C LYS A 2 8.08 9.69 -9.48
N SER A 3 8.65 8.86 -8.60
CA SER A 3 8.24 7.46 -8.40
C SER A 3 6.78 7.40 -7.92
N ALA A 4 5.86 7.18 -8.87
CA ALA A 4 4.44 7.06 -8.59
C ALA A 4 4.15 5.65 -8.07
N VAL A 5 3.51 5.60 -6.91
CA VAL A 5 2.92 4.37 -6.38
C VAL A 5 1.41 4.51 -6.39
N SER A 6 0.71 3.39 -6.41
CA SER A 6 -0.74 3.36 -6.39
C SER A 6 -1.23 2.45 -5.28
N ILE A 7 -2.24 2.90 -4.54
CA ILE A 7 -2.96 2.09 -3.56
C ILE A 7 -4.31 1.75 -4.15
N TYR A 8 -4.65 0.47 -4.16
CA TYR A 8 -5.97 0.00 -4.57
C TYR A 8 -6.77 -0.38 -3.33
N GLY A 9 -7.96 0.20 -3.18
CA GLY A 9 -8.84 -0.25 -2.12
C GLY A 9 -10.27 0.24 -2.26
N PHE A 10 -11.10 -0.37 -1.43
CA PHE A 10 -12.54 -0.18 -1.43
C PHE A 10 -12.90 1.05 -0.62
N MET A 11 -13.82 1.85 -1.14
CA MET A 11 -14.37 3.03 -0.49
C MET A 11 -15.81 2.75 -0.03
N PRO A 12 -16.03 2.47 1.27
CA PRO A 12 -17.36 2.12 1.75
C PRO A 12 -18.38 3.25 1.61
N SER A 13 -17.94 4.51 1.60
CA SER A 13 -18.83 5.67 1.51
C SER A 13 -19.52 5.83 0.17
N ILE A 14 -18.98 5.23 -0.89
CA ILE A 14 -19.51 5.32 -2.26
C ILE A 14 -19.65 3.95 -2.94
N ASP A 15 -19.40 2.86 -2.20
CA ASP A 15 -19.49 1.47 -2.67
C ASP A 15 -18.68 1.18 -3.96
N GLU A 16 -17.45 1.72 -4.03
CA GLU A 16 -16.60 1.58 -5.21
C GLU A 16 -15.15 1.23 -4.85
N TRP A 17 -14.47 0.52 -5.75
CA TRP A 17 -13.02 0.36 -5.71
C TRP A 17 -12.34 1.53 -6.42
N ARG A 18 -11.33 2.13 -5.77
CA ARG A 18 -10.55 3.20 -6.39
C ARG A 18 -9.06 2.96 -6.32
N LEU A 19 -8.39 3.37 -7.40
CA LEU A 19 -6.94 3.52 -7.45
C LEU A 19 -6.58 4.95 -7.04
N LYS A 20 -5.68 5.09 -6.07
CA LYS A 20 -5.12 6.38 -5.66
C LYS A 20 -3.64 6.40 -5.92
N ASN A 21 -3.20 7.35 -6.74
CA ASN A 21 -1.80 7.59 -6.98
C ASN A 21 -1.20 8.41 -5.84
N GLY A 22 0.04 8.12 -5.53
CA GLY A 22 0.80 8.69 -4.44
C GLY A 22 2.27 8.78 -4.77
N LYS A 23 3.00 9.40 -3.84
CA LYS A 23 4.45 9.55 -3.90
C LYS A 23 5.06 8.87 -2.69
N ILE A 24 6.13 8.11 -2.90
CA ILE A 24 6.92 7.58 -1.78
C ILE A 24 7.63 8.76 -1.11
N GLU A 25 7.30 9.01 0.15
CA GLU A 25 7.96 10.02 0.98
C GLU A 25 9.17 9.44 1.71
N SER A 26 9.07 8.20 2.19
CA SER A 26 10.20 7.52 2.81
C SER A 26 10.10 6.00 2.65
N LEU A 27 11.27 5.37 2.52
CA LEU A 27 11.44 3.93 2.43
C LEU A 27 12.41 3.48 3.53
N SER A 28 11.98 2.57 4.40
CA SER A 28 12.85 1.86 5.34
C SER A 28 12.86 0.36 5.03
N ASP A 29 13.59 -0.42 5.84
CA ASP A 29 13.61 -1.88 5.72
C ASP A 29 12.27 -2.52 6.04
N ALA A 30 11.46 -1.88 6.89
CA ALA A 30 10.18 -2.43 7.35
C ALA A 30 8.96 -1.70 6.75
N LEU A 31 9.07 -0.40 6.49
CA LEU A 31 7.92 0.46 6.19
C LEU A 31 8.13 1.30 4.94
N ILE A 32 7.02 1.58 4.26
CA ILE A 32 6.91 2.54 3.16
C ILE A 32 5.92 3.60 3.62
N LYS A 33 6.32 4.87 3.57
CA LYS A 33 5.40 6.00 3.75
C LYS A 33 5.08 6.60 2.39
N VAL A 34 3.79 6.78 2.13
CA VAL A 34 3.27 7.27 0.86
C VAL A 34 2.39 8.48 1.12
N GLU A 35 2.74 9.61 0.52
CA GLU A 35 1.87 10.78 0.45
C GLU A 35 0.82 10.55 -0.65
N THR A 36 -0.46 10.54 -0.27
CA THR A 36 -1.59 10.29 -1.18
C THR A 36 -2.91 10.57 -0.46
N HIS A 37 -3.95 10.93 -1.21
CA HIS A 37 -5.31 11.06 -0.68
C HIS A 37 -5.95 9.69 -0.53
N VAL A 38 -5.96 9.18 0.70
CA VAL A 38 -6.53 7.88 1.07
C VAL A 38 -7.70 8.02 2.05
N TYR A 39 -8.46 6.95 2.22
CA TYR A 39 -9.65 6.90 3.06
C TYR A 39 -9.47 5.91 4.22
N LYS A 40 -10.28 6.07 5.27
CA LYS A 40 -10.38 5.05 6.32
C LYS A 40 -10.86 3.72 5.71
N GLY A 41 -10.30 2.61 6.18
CA GLY A 41 -10.65 1.26 5.69
C GLY A 41 -9.68 0.65 4.68
N LEU A 42 -8.58 1.34 4.34
CA LEU A 42 -7.56 0.84 3.40
C LEU A 42 -6.47 -0.02 4.04
N SER A 43 -6.57 -0.34 5.33
CA SER A 43 -5.68 -1.33 5.94
C SER A 43 -5.88 -2.68 5.26
N GLY A 44 -4.77 -3.33 4.87
CA GLY A 44 -4.76 -4.56 4.07
C GLY A 44 -4.68 -4.32 2.56
N SER A 45 -4.84 -3.09 2.06
CA SER A 45 -4.67 -2.78 0.64
C SER A 45 -3.24 -3.00 0.15
N ILE A 46 -3.09 -3.48 -1.08
CA ILE A 46 -1.78 -3.65 -1.72
C ILE A 46 -1.27 -2.28 -2.21
N LEU A 47 0.01 -2.03 -1.97
CA LEU A 47 0.74 -0.92 -2.55
C LEU A 47 1.47 -1.39 -3.82
N LEU A 48 1.17 -0.74 -4.94
CA LEU A 48 1.70 -1.06 -6.27
C LEU A 48 2.70 0.00 -6.74
N PHE A 49 3.81 -0.44 -7.33
CA PHE A 49 4.76 0.40 -8.05
C PHE A 49 4.65 0.13 -9.55
N TRP A 50 4.73 1.18 -10.37
CA TRP A 50 4.74 1.07 -11.83
C TRP A 50 6.10 1.51 -12.38
N ASP A 51 6.76 0.64 -13.14
CA ASP A 51 8.07 0.90 -13.74
C ASP A 51 8.02 1.44 -15.18
N GLY A 52 6.81 1.56 -15.76
CA GLY A 52 6.62 1.86 -17.18
C GLY A 52 6.11 0.67 -18.01
N ASN A 53 6.15 -0.56 -17.47
CA ASN A 53 5.79 -1.79 -18.16
C ASN A 53 4.92 -2.74 -17.33
N ARG A 54 5.17 -2.88 -16.02
CA ARG A 54 4.40 -3.77 -15.13
C ARG A 54 4.17 -3.15 -13.75
N HIS A 55 3.05 -3.54 -13.12
CA HIS A 55 2.78 -3.26 -11.71
C HIS A 55 3.45 -4.31 -10.80
N TYR A 56 4.19 -3.83 -9.80
CA TYR A 56 4.83 -4.62 -8.76
C TYR A 56 4.17 -4.36 -7.41
N ALA A 57 3.77 -5.42 -6.70
CA ALA A 57 3.39 -5.28 -5.30
C ALA A 57 4.65 -5.03 -4.46
N ILE A 58 4.70 -3.91 -3.76
CA ILE A 58 5.86 -3.50 -2.95
C ILE A 58 5.55 -3.42 -1.45
N GLY A 59 4.28 -3.49 -1.08
CA GLY A 59 3.85 -3.40 0.30
C GLY A 59 2.38 -3.68 0.51
N VAL A 60 1.99 -3.73 1.79
CA VAL A 60 0.60 -3.82 2.23
C VAL A 60 0.34 -2.70 3.24
N THR A 61 -0.67 -1.87 2.99
CA THR A 61 -1.06 -0.77 3.87
C THR A 61 -1.45 -1.30 5.25
N VAL A 62 -0.83 -0.77 6.31
CA VAL A 62 -1.11 -1.14 7.71
C VAL A 62 -1.73 0.01 8.50
N GLY A 63 -1.53 1.25 8.05
CA GLY A 63 -2.06 2.43 8.73
C GLY A 63 -2.20 3.62 7.81
N VAL A 64 -2.99 4.59 8.26
CA VAL A 64 -3.31 5.83 7.56
C VAL A 64 -3.26 6.99 8.57
N TYR A 65 -2.53 8.06 8.29
CA TYR A 65 -2.39 9.24 9.17
C TYR A 65 -3.22 10.42 8.67
N ILE A 66 -4.20 10.84 9.48
CA ILE A 66 -5.19 11.84 9.08
C ILE A 66 -4.70 13.25 9.38
N THR A 67 -4.60 14.09 8.35
CA THR A 67 -4.49 15.54 8.52
C THR A 67 -5.91 16.12 8.63
N PRO A 68 -6.22 17.04 9.56
CA PRO A 68 -7.61 17.33 9.96
C PRO A 68 -8.52 17.98 8.92
N SER A 69 -8.00 18.38 7.75
CA SER A 69 -8.78 19.03 6.71
C SER A 69 -9.30 18.02 5.69
N GLU A 70 -10.63 17.91 5.60
CA GLU A 70 -11.38 17.32 4.47
C GLU A 70 -11.62 15.80 4.43
N GLY A 71 -11.60 15.05 5.53
CA GLY A 71 -12.07 13.63 5.50
C GLY A 71 -11.23 12.68 4.62
N TYR A 72 -10.14 13.20 4.06
CA TYR A 72 -9.06 12.48 3.43
C TYR A 72 -7.92 12.31 4.42
N VAL A 73 -7.12 11.29 4.17
CA VAL A 73 -5.87 11.02 4.85
C VAL A 73 -4.77 11.30 3.84
N ASP A 74 -3.75 12.09 4.21
CA ASP A 74 -2.69 12.46 3.27
C ASP A 74 -1.52 11.49 3.26
N MET A 75 -1.43 10.58 4.25
CA MET A 75 -0.33 9.63 4.32
C MET A 75 -0.81 8.22 4.63
N ALA A 76 -0.45 7.29 3.74
CA ALA A 76 -0.53 5.86 3.98
C ALA A 76 0.82 5.33 4.48
N VAL A 77 0.77 4.34 5.36
CA VAL A 77 1.94 3.55 5.76
C VAL A 77 1.69 2.10 5.43
N ALA A 78 2.65 1.50 4.73
CA ALA A 78 2.61 0.10 4.34
C ALA A 78 3.80 -0.67 4.91
N THR A 79 3.58 -1.91 5.31
CA THR A 79 4.66 -2.87 5.52
C THR A 79 5.28 -3.18 4.18
N ARG A 80 6.61 -3.10 4.09
CA ARG A 80 7.36 -3.38 2.87
C ARG A 80 7.42 -4.88 2.61
N LEU A 81 7.21 -5.28 1.36
CA LEU A 81 7.51 -6.63 0.89
C LEU A 81 9.00 -6.71 0.57
N THR A 82 9.80 -7.04 1.58
CA THR A 82 11.22 -7.37 1.41
C THR A 82 11.41 -8.84 1.08
N ASP A 83 12.58 -9.21 0.57
CA ASP A 83 12.92 -10.61 0.29
C ASP A 83 12.72 -11.52 1.52
N LYS A 84 13.06 -11.01 2.72
CA LYS A 84 12.82 -11.71 3.98
C LYS A 84 11.33 -11.94 4.24
N VAL A 85 10.49 -10.92 4.02
CA VAL A 85 9.04 -11.03 4.21
C VAL A 85 8.44 -11.99 3.19
N ILE A 86 8.87 -11.91 1.92
CA ILE A 86 8.40 -12.79 0.85
C ILE A 86 8.75 -14.24 1.15
N ALA A 87 9.99 -14.53 1.57
CA ALA A 87 10.41 -15.89 1.94
C ALA A 87 9.57 -16.49 3.07
N GLU A 88 9.20 -15.69 4.08
CA GLU A 88 8.31 -16.13 5.18
C GLU A 88 6.88 -16.38 4.70
N ILE A 89 6.36 -15.55 3.78
CA ILE A 89 5.04 -15.75 3.16
C ILE A 89 5.02 -17.07 2.37
N GLU A 90 6.03 -17.32 1.53
CA GLU A 90 6.13 -18.55 0.72
C GLU A 90 6.23 -19.81 1.60
N LYS A 91 7.05 -19.75 2.67
CA LYS A 91 7.17 -20.83 3.65
C LYS A 91 5.83 -21.15 4.32
N LYS A 92 5.08 -20.12 4.71
CA LYS A 92 3.73 -20.30 5.29
C LYS A 92 2.74 -20.82 4.25
N ALA A 93 2.77 -20.30 3.03
CA ALA A 93 1.89 -20.73 1.95
C ALA A 93 2.06 -22.24 1.64
N ALA A 94 3.30 -22.72 1.61
CA ALA A 94 3.60 -24.14 1.41
C ALA A 94 3.05 -25.05 2.53
N SER A 95 2.81 -24.53 3.73
CA SER A 95 2.24 -25.30 4.85
C SER A 95 0.73 -25.57 4.69
N PHE A 96 0.01 -24.78 3.89
CA PHE A 96 -1.42 -24.98 3.66
C PHE A 96 -1.73 -26.11 2.66
N ASN A 97 -0.73 -26.59 1.94
CA ASN A 97 -0.86 -27.64 0.93
C ASN A 97 -0.38 -29.02 1.44
N LYS A 98 -0.24 -29.19 2.76
CA LYS A 98 0.14 -30.44 3.43
C LYS A 98 -1.00 -30.91 4.31
#